data_AF-A0A9W6GLN1-F1
#
_entry.id   AF-A0A9W6GLN1-F1
#
_cell.length_a   1.000
_cell.length_b   1.000
_cell.length_c   1.000
_cell.angle_alpha   90.00
_cell.angle_beta   90.00
_cell.angle_gamma   90.00
#
_symmetry.space_group_name_H-M   'P 1'
#
loop_
_entity.id
_entity.type
_entity.pdbx_description
1 polymer ?
#
loop_
_entity_poly.entity_id
_entity_poly.type
_entity_poly.pdbx_seq_one_letter_code
_entity_poly.pdbx_strand_id
1 'polypeptide(L)'
;MAVVKNYKYKGVPLTSGIAKYLIINNLESNKPYKTKEIKEIIVGIHLEAGGMPHEGKDVQRNVIKKALSILKLNGKAVNITQGNWKFDLGDRDDNFHQEVLKKKESLEKKKQKIDAFNLIEPKRIIGDITLEGFVYFYYYPEYKKSGKETWPCKIGSSKEKDYSRVIKQVGTGIPENPILEFVIFHEKYKELEKFIHYHFF
;
A
#
# COMPACT_ATOMS: atom_id res chain seq x y z
N MET A 1 33.58 -8.09 -8.63
CA MET A 1 32.17 -7.99 -8.18
C MET A 1 32.16 -7.40 -6.78
N ALA A 2 31.53 -6.24 -6.60
CA ALA A 2 31.58 -5.52 -5.32
C ALA A 2 30.59 -6.14 -4.34
N VAL A 3 31.11 -6.88 -3.36
CA VAL A 3 30.33 -7.32 -2.20
C VAL A 3 29.92 -6.07 -1.42
N VAL A 4 28.61 -5.85 -1.27
CA VAL A 4 28.07 -4.75 -0.47
C VAL A 4 28.44 -5.00 1.00
N LYS A 5 29.61 -4.53 1.44
CA LYS A 5 29.99 -4.52 2.87
C LYS A 5 28.88 -3.79 3.64
N ASN A 6 28.32 -4.44 4.66
CA ASN A 6 27.17 -3.98 5.45
C ASN A 6 25.84 -3.85 4.66
N TYR A 7 25.41 -4.93 4.01
CA TYR A 7 24.07 -5.00 3.44
C TYR A 7 22.96 -4.96 4.50
N LYS A 8 22.41 -3.77 4.74
CA LYS A 8 21.41 -3.47 5.79
C LYS A 8 20.01 -4.08 5.61
N TYR A 9 19.77 -4.80 4.51
CA TYR A 9 18.45 -5.41 4.23
C TYR A 9 18.48 -6.94 4.25
N LYS A 10 19.40 -7.52 5.03
CA LYS A 10 19.43 -8.97 5.29
C LYS A 10 18.12 -9.44 5.93
N GLY A 11 17.55 -10.53 5.44
CA GLY A 11 16.28 -11.10 5.93
C GLY A 11 15.01 -10.31 5.57
N VAL A 12 15.11 -9.28 4.72
CA VAL A 12 13.97 -8.47 4.29
C VAL A 12 13.63 -8.79 2.83
N PRO A 13 12.34 -8.90 2.45
CA PRO A 13 11.96 -9.11 1.04
C PRO A 13 12.35 -7.95 0.13
N LEU A 14 12.66 -8.25 -1.13
CA LEU A 14 12.93 -7.20 -2.13
C LEU A 14 11.71 -6.28 -2.28
N THR A 15 11.92 -4.97 -2.04
CA THR A 15 10.90 -3.94 -2.25
C THR A 15 11.36 -2.96 -3.33
N SER A 16 10.44 -2.15 -3.89
CA SER A 16 10.80 -1.13 -4.89
C SER A 16 11.80 -0.09 -4.37
N GLY A 17 11.81 0.17 -3.06
CA GLY A 17 12.80 1.06 -2.43
C GLY A 17 14.19 0.43 -2.38
N ILE A 18 14.26 -0.84 -1.99
CA ILE A 18 15.52 -1.61 -1.98
C ILE A 18 16.05 -1.77 -3.41
N ALA A 19 15.17 -2.12 -4.37
CA ALA A 19 15.54 -2.23 -5.77
C ALA A 19 16.09 -0.90 -6.33
N LYS A 20 15.47 0.24 -6.00
CA LYS A 20 15.97 1.57 -6.37
C LYS A 20 17.37 1.81 -5.80
N TYR A 21 17.55 1.55 -4.50
CA TYR A 21 18.85 1.68 -3.84
C TYR A 21 19.91 0.81 -4.53
N LEU A 22 19.58 -0.44 -4.82
CA LEU A 22 20.49 -1.36 -5.50
C LEU A 22 20.81 -0.88 -6.92
N ILE A 23 19.85 -0.34 -7.66
CA ILE A 23 20.07 0.22 -9.00
C ILE A 23 21.08 1.37 -8.94
N ILE A 24 20.86 2.33 -8.04
CA ILE A 24 21.72 3.51 -7.90
C ILE A 24 23.16 3.12 -7.50
N ASN A 25 23.30 2.12 -6.63
CA ASN A 25 24.61 1.78 -6.05
C ASN A 25 25.40 0.73 -6.84
N ASN A 26 24.78 0.00 -7.78
CA ASN A 26 25.41 -1.13 -8.45
C ASN A 26 25.35 -1.08 -9.98
N LEU A 27 24.53 -0.21 -10.58
CA LEU A 27 24.54 -0.02 -12.03
C LEU A 27 25.43 1.16 -12.43
N GLU A 28 25.98 1.08 -13.63
CA GLU A 28 26.84 2.13 -14.18
C GLU A 28 25.98 3.28 -14.74
N SER A 29 26.40 4.51 -14.45
CA SER A 29 25.82 5.69 -15.09
C SER A 29 26.09 5.66 -16.60
N ASN A 30 25.17 6.21 -17.38
CA ASN A 30 25.24 6.31 -18.83
C ASN A 30 25.29 5.00 -19.66
N LYS A 31 25.30 3.83 -19.02
CA LYS A 31 25.20 2.54 -19.72
C LYS A 31 23.73 2.13 -19.90
N PRO A 32 23.31 1.70 -21.11
CA PRO A 32 21.98 1.17 -21.32
C PRO A 32 21.87 -0.27 -20.79
N TYR A 33 20.80 -0.55 -20.05
CA TYR A 33 20.47 -1.87 -19.53
C TYR A 33 19.06 -2.29 -19.96
N LYS A 34 18.88 -3.59 -20.25
CA LYS A 34 17.54 -4.15 -20.50
C LYS A 34 16.80 -4.34 -19.19
N THR A 35 15.47 -4.20 -19.18
CA THR A 35 14.65 -4.40 -17.97
C THR A 35 14.83 -5.81 -17.38
N LYS A 36 15.02 -6.83 -18.23
CA LYS A 36 15.31 -8.21 -17.83
C LYS A 36 16.65 -8.30 -17.09
N GLU A 37 17.68 -7.69 -17.65
CA GLU A 37 19.04 -7.64 -17.10
C GLU A 37 19.07 -6.89 -15.75
N ILE A 38 18.39 -5.74 -15.65
CA ILE A 38 18.25 -5.01 -14.39
C ILE A 38 17.61 -5.90 -13.33
N LYS A 39 16.54 -6.63 -13.68
CA LYS A 39 15.89 -7.54 -12.73
C LYS A 39 16.86 -8.61 -12.24
N GLU A 40 17.57 -9.26 -13.16
CA GLU A 40 18.51 -10.34 -12.83
C GLU A 40 19.64 -9.85 -11.92
N ILE A 41 20.28 -8.73 -12.26
CA ILE A 41 21.36 -8.13 -11.46
C ILE A 41 20.86 -7.77 -10.05
N ILE A 42 19.74 -7.05 -9.96
CA ILE A 42 19.27 -6.50 -8.69
C ILE A 42 18.73 -7.58 -7.76
N VAL A 43 18.01 -8.56 -8.32
CA VAL A 43 17.55 -9.72 -7.54
C VAL A 43 18.75 -10.56 -7.09
N GLY A 44 19.73 -10.80 -7.97
CA GLY A 44 20.96 -11.53 -7.65
C GLY A 44 21.70 -10.91 -6.48
N ILE A 45 22.02 -9.62 -6.58
CA ILE A 45 22.72 -8.87 -5.50
C ILE A 45 21.93 -8.95 -4.19
N HIS A 46 20.60 -8.80 -4.25
CA HIS A 46 19.78 -8.84 -3.04
C HIS A 46 19.82 -10.20 -2.34
N LEU A 47 19.70 -11.29 -3.09
CA LEU A 47 19.69 -12.65 -2.56
C LEU A 47 21.07 -13.07 -2.07
N GLU A 48 22.12 -12.79 -2.85
CA GLU A 48 23.52 -13.07 -2.46
C GLU A 48 23.92 -12.36 -1.16
N ALA A 49 23.38 -11.15 -0.94
CA ALA A 49 23.62 -10.40 0.29
C ALA A 49 22.72 -10.85 1.48
N GLY A 50 21.96 -11.94 1.33
CA GLY A 50 21.11 -12.53 2.37
C GLY A 50 19.73 -11.89 2.50
N GLY A 51 19.26 -11.18 1.47
CA GLY A 51 17.89 -10.70 1.35
C GLY A 51 16.91 -11.83 0.99
N MET A 52 15.61 -11.60 1.19
CA MET A 52 14.57 -12.58 0.87
C MET A 52 13.94 -12.31 -0.49
N PRO A 53 13.54 -13.34 -1.24
CA PRO A 53 12.71 -13.15 -2.41
C PRO A 53 11.36 -12.56 -2.01
N HIS A 54 10.77 -11.76 -2.89
CA HIS A 54 9.36 -11.36 -2.73
C HIS A 54 8.46 -12.52 -3.20
N GLU A 55 7.46 -12.89 -2.40
CA GLU A 55 6.55 -14.00 -2.71
C GLU A 55 5.59 -13.64 -3.86
N GLY A 56 5.43 -14.56 -4.83
CA GLY A 56 4.51 -14.44 -5.97
C GLY A 56 5.19 -14.23 -7.34
N LYS A 57 4.71 -14.95 -8.37
CA LYS A 57 5.32 -15.04 -9.72
C LYS A 57 5.55 -13.68 -10.42
N ASP A 58 4.71 -12.68 -10.17
CA ASP A 58 4.79 -11.38 -10.85
C ASP A 58 5.29 -10.22 -9.98
N VAL A 59 5.51 -10.46 -8.68
CA VAL A 59 5.71 -9.35 -7.75
C VAL A 59 7.08 -8.72 -7.90
N GLN A 60 8.12 -9.53 -8.17
CA GLN A 60 9.46 -9.01 -8.47
C GLN A 60 9.47 -8.12 -9.71
N ARG A 61 8.72 -8.48 -10.77
CA ARG A 61 8.60 -7.66 -11.98
C ARG A 61 7.95 -6.32 -11.66
N ASN A 62 6.90 -6.31 -10.85
CA ASN A 62 6.20 -5.11 -10.43
C ASN A 62 7.07 -4.22 -9.53
N VAL A 63 7.87 -4.83 -8.66
CA VAL A 63 8.86 -4.14 -7.80
C VAL A 63 9.90 -3.40 -8.64
N ILE A 64 10.51 -4.06 -9.64
CA ILE A 64 11.49 -3.44 -10.53
C ILE A 64 10.84 -2.34 -11.39
N LYS A 65 9.67 -2.60 -11.99
CA LYS A 65 8.93 -1.59 -12.77
C LYS A 65 8.65 -0.34 -11.93
N LYS A 66 8.21 -0.51 -10.69
CA LYS A 66 7.93 0.59 -9.78
C LYS A 66 9.20 1.37 -9.42
N ALA A 67 10.31 0.68 -9.18
CA ALA A 67 11.60 1.33 -8.91
C ALA A 67 12.07 2.18 -10.11
N LEU A 68 12.00 1.63 -11.33
CA LEU A 68 12.35 2.34 -12.56
C LEU A 68 11.44 3.54 -12.83
N SER A 69 10.13 3.40 -12.58
CA SER A 69 9.18 4.51 -12.68
C SER A 69 9.54 5.65 -11.72
N ILE A 70 9.93 5.34 -10.48
CA ILE A 70 10.34 6.35 -9.49
C ILE A 70 11.65 7.02 -9.93
N LEU A 71 12.63 6.27 -10.41
CA LEU A 71 13.89 6.83 -10.92
C LEU A 71 13.65 7.76 -12.11
N LYS A 72 12.73 7.39 -13.02
CA LYS A 72 12.33 8.23 -14.14
C LYS A 72 11.68 9.54 -13.68
N LEU A 73 10.72 9.46 -12.75
CA LEU A 73 10.06 10.63 -12.19
C LEU A 73 11.07 11.57 -11.50
N ASN A 74 12.09 11.01 -10.88
CA ASN A 74 13.15 11.77 -10.20
C ASN A 74 14.28 12.23 -11.15
N GLY A 75 14.12 12.08 -12.48
CA GLY A 75 15.14 12.47 -13.46
C GLY A 75 16.41 11.61 -13.50
N LYS A 76 16.51 10.56 -12.66
CA LYS A 76 17.70 9.70 -12.55
C LYS A 76 17.71 8.52 -13.53
N ALA A 77 16.64 8.34 -14.31
CA ALA A 77 16.56 7.31 -15.34
C ALA A 77 15.77 7.78 -16.56
N VAL A 78 16.24 7.39 -17.74
CA VAL A 78 15.56 7.61 -19.01
C VAL A 78 15.29 6.27 -19.67
N ASN A 79 14.09 6.09 -20.19
CA ASN A 79 13.71 4.95 -21.01
C ASN A 79 14.03 5.33 -22.47
N ILE A 80 15.15 4.84 -23.00
CA ILE A 80 15.63 5.21 -24.34
C ILE A 80 14.68 4.64 -25.40
N THR A 81 14.33 3.36 -25.24
CA THR A 81 13.40 2.61 -26.08
C THR A 81 12.70 1.57 -25.21
N GLN A 82 11.56 1.03 -25.65
CA GLN A 82 10.72 0.14 -24.84
C GLN A 82 11.52 -0.96 -24.14
N GLY A 83 11.74 -0.80 -22.82
CA GLY A 83 12.42 -1.77 -21.97
C GLY A 83 13.94 -1.58 -21.83
N ASN A 84 14.54 -0.58 -22.49
CA ASN A 84 15.94 -0.18 -22.37
C ASN A 84 16.05 1.10 -21.53
N TRP A 85 16.83 1.03 -20.46
CA TRP A 85 16.98 2.10 -19.47
C TRP A 85 18.42 2.57 -19.39
N LYS A 86 18.60 3.88 -19.34
CA LYS A 86 19.88 4.52 -19.05
C LYS A 86 19.72 5.37 -17.81
N PHE A 87 20.73 5.35 -16.95
CA PHE A 87 20.69 6.03 -15.66
C PHE A 87 21.62 7.23 -15.65
N ASP A 88 21.19 8.29 -14.99
CA ASP A 88 22.02 9.43 -14.62
C ASP A 88 22.16 9.42 -13.09
N LEU A 89 23.25 8.83 -12.62
CA LEU A 89 23.42 8.46 -11.21
C LEU A 89 24.25 9.46 -10.40
N GLY A 90 24.79 10.52 -11.03
CA GLY A 90 25.58 11.58 -10.37
C GLY A 90 26.70 11.08 -9.45
N ASP A 91 27.21 11.96 -8.58
CA ASP A 91 27.97 11.54 -7.40
C ASP A 91 27.02 10.79 -6.47
N ARG A 92 27.41 9.57 -6.07
CA ARG A 92 26.54 8.59 -5.41
C ARG A 92 25.83 9.21 -4.21
N ASP A 93 24.53 9.40 -4.39
CA ASP A 93 23.67 10.22 -3.52
C ASP A 93 23.39 9.53 -2.17
N ASP A 94 24.17 9.90 -1.16
CA ASP A 94 24.00 9.47 0.25
C ASP A 94 22.79 10.14 0.94
N ASN A 95 22.15 11.15 0.34
CA ASN A 95 21.03 11.88 0.97
C ASN A 95 19.69 11.11 0.95
N PHE A 96 19.62 9.92 0.36
CA PHE A 96 18.39 9.11 0.35
C PHE A 96 18.07 8.44 1.70
N HIS A 97 19.02 8.41 2.64
CA HIS A 97 18.77 7.85 3.98
C HIS A 97 17.62 8.56 4.70
N GLN A 98 17.43 9.86 4.46
CA GLN A 98 16.35 10.65 5.05
C GLN A 98 14.98 10.39 4.41
N GLU A 99 14.90 10.11 3.12
CA GLU A 99 13.63 9.73 2.47
C GLU A 99 13.15 8.33 2.90
N VAL A 100 14.08 7.39 3.14
CA VAL A 100 13.73 6.05 3.65
C VAL A 100 13.26 6.13 5.10
N LEU A 101 13.90 6.92 5.95
CA LEU A 101 13.46 7.15 7.32
C LEU A 101 12.10 7.85 7.37
N LYS A 102 11.89 8.92 6.59
CA LYS A 102 10.56 9.56 6.44
C LYS A 102 9.50 8.59 5.94
N LYS A 103 9.84 7.70 5.01
CA LYS A 103 8.91 6.68 4.52
C LYS A 103 8.66 5.59 5.54
N LYS A 104 9.67 5.16 6.31
CA LYS A 104 9.55 4.20 7.41
C LYS A 104 8.67 4.79 8.53
N GLU A 105 8.89 6.03 8.92
CA GLU A 105 8.01 6.77 9.83
C GLU A 105 6.60 6.94 9.26
N SER A 106 6.44 7.23 7.96
CA SER A 106 5.11 7.30 7.35
C SER A 106 4.43 5.93 7.28
N LEU A 107 5.20 4.85 7.10
CA LEU A 107 4.70 3.47 7.07
C LEU A 107 4.38 2.97 8.47
N GLU A 108 5.15 3.35 9.48
CA GLU A 108 4.87 3.09 10.90
C GLU A 108 3.69 3.91 11.39
N LYS A 109 3.57 5.19 11.03
CA LYS A 109 2.37 6.01 11.29
C LYS A 109 1.16 5.46 10.54
N LYS A 110 1.32 5.02 9.30
CA LYS A 110 0.25 4.38 8.53
C LYS A 110 -0.12 3.02 9.11
N LYS A 111 0.85 2.24 9.61
CA LYS A 111 0.63 0.95 10.28
C LYS A 111 -0.08 1.16 11.61
N GLN A 112 0.36 2.09 12.46
CA GLN A 112 -0.32 2.47 13.70
C GLN A 112 -1.74 3.01 13.44
N LYS A 113 -1.93 3.82 12.39
CA LYS A 113 -3.25 4.31 11.98
C LYS A 113 -4.12 3.15 11.46
N ILE A 114 -3.56 2.21 10.69
CA ILE A 114 -4.24 0.98 10.25
C ILE A 114 -4.61 0.11 11.46
N ASP A 115 -3.70 -0.08 12.41
CA ASP A 115 -3.93 -0.89 13.60
C ASP A 115 -5.03 -0.25 14.48
N ALA A 116 -5.04 1.08 14.63
CA ALA A 116 -6.12 1.80 15.30
C ALA A 116 -7.48 1.72 14.55
N PHE A 117 -7.46 1.68 13.21
CA PHE A 117 -8.66 1.48 12.39
C PHE A 117 -9.16 0.03 12.39
N ASN A 118 -8.26 -0.95 12.56
CA ASN A 118 -8.61 -2.36 12.67
C ASN A 118 -9.33 -2.69 14.00
N LEU A 119 -9.32 -1.76 14.95
CA LEU A 119 -9.98 -1.90 16.26
C LEU A 119 -11.39 -1.31 16.32
N ILE A 120 -11.94 -0.79 15.20
CA ILE A 120 -13.31 -0.26 15.21
C ILE A 120 -14.29 -1.44 15.15
N GLU A 121 -14.77 -1.83 16.32
CA GLU A 121 -15.82 -2.83 16.46
C GLU A 121 -17.20 -2.23 16.13
N PRO A 122 -18.05 -2.97 15.40
CA PRO A 122 -19.43 -2.56 15.19
C PRO A 122 -20.18 -2.56 16.52
N LYS A 123 -20.96 -1.52 16.79
CA LYS A 123 -21.83 -1.50 17.99
C LYS A 123 -22.91 -2.58 17.96
N ARG A 124 -23.33 -2.98 16.76
CA ARG A 124 -24.37 -3.99 16.55
C ARG A 124 -23.99 -4.91 15.39
N ILE A 125 -24.14 -6.20 15.61
CA ILE A 125 -23.99 -7.24 14.59
C ILE A 125 -25.34 -7.92 14.44
N ILE A 126 -25.80 -8.04 13.20
CA ILE A 126 -27.09 -8.62 12.84
C ILE A 126 -26.84 -9.70 11.78
N GLY A 127 -27.50 -10.85 11.90
CA GLY A 127 -27.36 -11.97 10.97
C GLY A 127 -26.20 -12.91 11.31
N ASP A 128 -25.95 -13.86 10.41
CA ASP A 128 -24.98 -14.93 10.62
C ASP A 128 -23.56 -14.52 10.15
N ILE A 129 -22.66 -14.34 11.12
CA ILE A 129 -21.24 -13.97 10.90
C ILE A 129 -20.45 -15.02 10.08
N THR A 130 -20.98 -16.24 9.92
CA THR A 130 -20.36 -17.24 9.06
C THR A 130 -20.48 -16.88 7.58
N LEU A 131 -21.46 -16.06 7.19
CA LEU A 131 -21.68 -15.61 5.82
C LEU A 131 -20.52 -14.75 5.28
N GLU A 132 -20.28 -14.85 3.98
CA GLU A 132 -19.18 -14.13 3.32
C GLU A 132 -19.45 -12.63 3.14
N GLY A 133 -20.72 -12.22 3.12
CA GLY A 133 -21.14 -10.88 2.73
C GLY A 133 -21.89 -10.13 3.81
N PHE A 134 -21.66 -8.83 3.90
CA PHE A 134 -22.39 -7.96 4.81
C PHE A 134 -22.60 -6.54 4.27
N VAL A 135 -23.60 -5.88 4.84
CA VAL A 135 -23.85 -4.44 4.71
C VAL A 135 -23.38 -3.76 5.99
N TYR A 136 -22.77 -2.60 5.88
CA TYR A 136 -22.27 -1.82 7.01
C TYR A 136 -22.81 -0.40 6.97
N PHE A 137 -22.99 0.18 8.15
CA PHE A 137 -23.38 1.57 8.32
C PHE A 137 -22.44 2.28 9.28
N TYR A 138 -21.95 3.44 8.87
CA TYR A 138 -21.10 4.27 9.72
C TYR A 138 -21.41 5.77 9.59
N TYR A 139 -20.98 6.53 10.60
CA TYR A 139 -21.02 7.99 10.60
C TYR A 139 -19.81 8.56 11.34
N TYR A 140 -19.54 9.85 11.16
CA TYR A 140 -18.54 10.56 11.95
C TYR A 140 -19.18 11.20 13.18
N PRO A 141 -18.57 11.05 14.37
CA PRO A 141 -19.13 11.58 15.62
C PRO A 141 -19.49 13.06 15.57
N GLU A 142 -18.65 13.92 14.98
CA GLU A 142 -18.92 15.37 14.92
C GLU A 142 -20.19 15.71 14.14
N TYR A 143 -20.55 14.92 13.12
CA TYR A 143 -21.80 15.14 12.39
C TYR A 143 -23.03 14.98 13.28
N LYS A 144 -22.99 14.03 14.22
CA LYS A 144 -24.06 13.82 15.20
C LYS A 144 -24.07 14.91 16.29
N LYS A 145 -22.91 15.45 16.67
CA LYS A 145 -22.81 16.53 17.67
C LYS A 145 -23.34 17.88 17.18
N SER A 146 -23.54 18.04 15.87
CA SER A 146 -24.07 19.28 15.28
C SER A 146 -25.50 19.65 15.71
N GLY A 147 -26.19 18.79 16.48
CA GLY A 147 -27.52 19.06 17.03
C GLY A 147 -28.65 18.98 16.00
N LYS A 148 -28.36 18.55 14.77
CA LYS A 148 -29.34 18.35 13.71
C LYS A 148 -30.11 17.05 13.94
N GLU A 149 -31.40 17.05 13.59
CA GLU A 149 -32.25 15.85 13.63
C GLU A 149 -31.73 14.75 12.68
N THR A 150 -31.07 15.14 11.60
CA THR A 150 -30.42 14.24 10.64
C THR A 150 -28.96 14.62 10.42
N TRP A 151 -28.11 13.62 10.20
CA TRP A 151 -26.69 13.83 9.92
C TRP A 151 -26.21 12.90 8.82
N PRO A 152 -25.16 13.31 8.05
CA PRO A 152 -24.60 12.47 7.01
C PRO A 152 -24.11 11.14 7.56
N CYS A 153 -24.60 10.06 6.97
CA CYS A 153 -24.18 8.71 7.23
C CYS A 153 -23.76 8.04 5.92
N LYS A 154 -23.05 6.93 6.04
CA LYS A 154 -22.62 6.15 4.90
C LYS A 154 -23.00 4.70 5.12
N ILE A 155 -23.59 4.15 4.07
CA ILE A 155 -23.90 2.74 3.96
C ILE A 155 -23.14 2.16 2.77
N GLY A 156 -22.64 0.94 2.94
CA GLY A 156 -21.99 0.20 1.88
C GLY A 156 -22.01 -1.29 2.17
N SER A 157 -21.44 -2.07 1.27
CA SER A 157 -21.38 -3.52 1.45
C SER A 157 -20.01 -4.11 1.10
N SER A 158 -19.68 -5.27 1.67
CA SER A 158 -18.39 -5.94 1.52
C SER A 158 -18.54 -7.45 1.54
N LYS A 159 -17.60 -8.13 0.87
CA LYS A 159 -17.44 -9.60 0.87
C LYS A 159 -16.27 -10.08 1.74
N GLU A 160 -15.49 -9.16 2.30
CA GLU A 160 -14.34 -9.51 3.13
C GLU A 160 -14.74 -9.38 4.60
N LYS A 161 -14.68 -10.49 5.36
CA LYS A 161 -14.86 -10.51 6.83
C LYS A 161 -13.91 -9.56 7.58
N ASP A 162 -12.91 -9.04 6.89
CA ASP A 162 -12.01 -8.01 7.38
C ASP A 162 -12.66 -6.61 7.22
N TYR A 163 -13.28 -6.13 8.30
CA TYR A 163 -13.82 -4.78 8.42
C TYR A 163 -12.79 -3.69 8.07
N SER A 164 -11.49 -4.00 8.11
CA SER A 164 -10.43 -3.04 7.84
C SER A 164 -10.48 -2.47 6.42
N ARG A 165 -10.94 -3.23 5.40
CA ARG A 165 -10.99 -2.72 4.02
C ARG A 165 -12.07 -1.66 3.83
N VAL A 166 -13.20 -1.83 4.52
CA VAL A 166 -14.29 -0.86 4.56
C VAL A 166 -13.79 0.45 5.17
N ILE A 167 -13.12 0.37 6.31
CA ILE A 167 -12.62 1.51 7.08
C ILE A 167 -11.43 2.20 6.38
N LYS A 168 -10.58 1.45 5.66
CA LYS A 168 -9.46 1.99 4.85
C LYS A 168 -9.91 2.97 3.77
N GLN A 169 -11.15 2.89 3.27
CA GLN A 169 -11.72 3.85 2.33
C GLN A 169 -12.29 5.11 3.00
N VAL A 170 -12.44 5.09 4.33
CA VAL A 170 -13.12 6.15 5.11
C VAL A 170 -12.13 7.23 5.54
N GLY A 171 -10.90 6.86 5.89
CA GLY A 171 -9.90 7.76 6.51
C GLY A 171 -9.16 8.74 5.60
N THR A 172 -9.61 9.01 4.37
CA THR A 172 -8.98 10.00 3.48
C THR A 172 -9.66 11.37 3.62
N GLY A 173 -9.35 12.09 4.70
CA GLY A 173 -9.65 13.54 4.80
C GLY A 173 -10.21 14.04 6.12
N ILE A 174 -10.61 13.16 7.05
CA ILE A 174 -11.20 13.56 8.34
C ILE A 174 -10.33 12.99 9.48
N PRO A 175 -9.98 13.80 10.51
CA PRO A 175 -9.08 13.39 11.60
C PRO A 175 -9.70 12.39 12.59
N GLU A 176 -11.03 12.29 12.62
CA GLU A 176 -11.78 11.43 13.53
C GLU A 176 -11.95 10.00 13.00
N ASN A 177 -12.07 9.05 13.93
CA ASN A 177 -12.47 7.69 13.62
C ASN A 177 -13.99 7.62 13.39
N PRO A 178 -14.46 6.96 12.32
CA PRO A 178 -15.89 6.73 12.12
C PRO A 178 -16.42 5.79 13.21
N ILE A 179 -17.69 5.97 13.57
CA ILE A 179 -18.44 5.00 14.38
C ILE A 179 -19.12 4.03 13.43
N LEU A 180 -18.78 2.75 13.55
CA LEU A 180 -19.49 1.65 12.88
C LEU A 180 -20.71 1.28 13.73
N GLU A 181 -21.90 1.74 13.33
CA GLU A 181 -23.11 1.60 14.16
C GLU A 181 -23.70 0.20 14.05
N PHE A 182 -23.74 -0.36 12.83
CA PHE A 182 -24.19 -1.73 12.63
C PHE A 182 -23.56 -2.39 11.41
N VAL A 183 -23.51 -3.72 11.48
CA VAL A 183 -23.20 -4.64 10.39
C VAL A 183 -24.32 -5.66 10.27
N ILE A 184 -24.77 -5.92 9.05
CA ILE A 184 -25.79 -6.91 8.72
C ILE A 184 -25.19 -7.95 7.79
N PHE A 185 -24.93 -9.15 8.28
CA PHE A 185 -24.53 -10.30 7.48
C PHE A 185 -25.72 -10.86 6.71
N HIS A 186 -25.56 -10.99 5.40
CA HIS A 186 -26.64 -11.44 4.52
C HIS A 186 -26.08 -12.01 3.21
N GLU A 187 -26.62 -13.12 2.72
CA GLU A 187 -26.19 -13.75 1.46
C GLU A 187 -26.32 -12.79 0.28
N LYS A 188 -27.41 -12.03 0.25
CA LYS A 188 -27.72 -11.01 -0.77
C LYS A 188 -27.33 -9.59 -0.34
N TYR A 189 -26.21 -9.43 0.37
CA TYR A 189 -25.74 -8.14 0.91
C TYR A 189 -25.75 -6.98 -0.10
N LYS A 190 -25.43 -7.20 -1.37
CA LYS A 190 -25.50 -6.16 -2.42
C LYS A 190 -26.92 -5.71 -2.75
N GLU A 191 -27.87 -6.65 -2.77
CA GLU A 191 -29.28 -6.34 -2.98
C GLU A 191 -29.85 -5.61 -1.77
N LEU A 192 -29.45 -6.02 -0.57
CA LEU A 192 -29.81 -5.36 0.68
C LEU A 192 -29.26 -3.91 0.73
N GLU A 193 -28.00 -3.68 0.35
CA GLU A 193 -27.43 -2.34 0.25
C GLU A 193 -28.23 -1.45 -0.72
N LYS A 194 -28.52 -1.97 -1.92
CA LYS A 194 -29.32 -1.26 -2.93
C LYS A 194 -30.73 -0.95 -2.42
N PHE A 195 -31.36 -1.90 -1.76
CA PHE A 195 -32.68 -1.73 -1.17
C PHE A 195 -32.67 -0.61 -0.13
N ILE A 196 -31.67 -0.57 0.74
CA ILE A 196 -31.57 0.47 1.78
C ILE A 196 -31.31 1.84 1.16
N HIS A 197 -30.40 1.94 0.17
CA HIS A 197 -30.21 3.19 -0.58
C HIS A 197 -31.51 3.66 -1.23
N TYR A 198 -32.30 2.78 -1.83
CA TYR A 198 -33.53 3.18 -2.52
C TYR A 198 -34.64 3.68 -1.60
N HIS A 199 -34.72 3.19 -0.36
CA HIS A 199 -35.85 3.50 0.54
C HIS A 199 -35.51 4.50 1.65
N PHE A 200 -34.23 4.71 1.97
CA PHE A 200 -33.81 5.50 3.14
C PHE A 200 -32.79 6.60 2.82
N PHE A 201 -32.34 6.73 1.58
CA PHE A 201 -31.37 7.74 1.11
C PHE A 201 -31.85 8.39 -0.19
#